data_AF-A0A081AEK4-F1
#
_entry.id   AF-A0A081AEK4-F1
#
_cell.length_a   1.000
_cell.length_b   1.000
_cell.length_c   1.000
_cell.angle_alpha   90.00
_cell.angle_beta   90.00
_cell.angle_gamma   90.00
#
_symmetry.space_group_name_H-M   'P 1'
#
loop_
_entity.id
_entity.type
_entity.pdbx_description
1 polymer ?
#
loop_
_entity_poly.entity_id
_entity_poly.type
_entity_poly.pdbx_seq_one_letter_code
_entity_poly.pdbx_strand_id
1 'polypeptide(L)'
;MGISLKHVSFVMLVLQNTALSIVSKYSRAKAGPKYRPSSVVLLVEMLKFVLCYLMLLKTKRGNVKASVRTLQIEVFADKTGLTKMAVLAFLYALQNMFALVAYDYVDVATYQIVYQLKIITTAMFMIVLLHRRFSAVQWCAMVALMAGVAICSYSRLPSGSQHTDEATSTKRFIGICIMLGLAVNSGLAAAYFERVMKSHKGVQTQQTLDPLWTRNLQLSAISVGVTCFDLVRNFGEVWTNGFFHGFHPTVFAVIFLQAVGGLTIAAVVRYSDNIVKNFGTSFSLILSCIISNYMFDQTATFSFYFGVFLVVGSVFVYGDSRFAIKPVAAKKERRPTTDGLAHEIAIDTKNTQVLHSGNRNFVARSVQTFNVLCV
;
A
#
# COMPACT_ATOMS: atom_id res chain seq x y z
N MET A 1 21.34 -17.12 -1.62
CA MET A 1 19.99 -16.93 -2.19
C MET A 1 19.28 -15.83 -1.39
N GLY A 2 19.22 -14.61 -1.92
CA GLY A 2 18.47 -13.53 -1.25
C GLY A 2 16.97 -13.78 -1.40
N ILE A 3 16.24 -13.88 -0.28
CA ILE A 3 14.77 -13.97 -0.33
C ILE A 3 14.24 -12.69 -0.99
N SER A 4 13.48 -12.83 -2.08
CA SER A 4 12.92 -11.68 -2.79
C SER A 4 11.93 -10.94 -1.88
N LEU A 5 12.09 -9.61 -1.76
CA LEU A 5 11.24 -8.74 -0.92
C LEU A 5 9.74 -8.89 -1.23
N LYS A 6 9.40 -9.33 -2.45
CA LYS A 6 8.02 -9.66 -2.85
C LYS A 6 7.43 -10.80 -2.02
N HIS A 7 8.20 -11.86 -1.80
CA HIS A 7 7.76 -13.02 -1.03
C HIS A 7 7.72 -12.70 0.47
N VAL A 8 8.73 -11.99 0.98
CA VAL A 8 8.76 -11.54 2.38
C VAL A 8 7.55 -10.68 2.71
N SER A 9 7.26 -9.68 1.88
CA SER A 9 6.11 -8.78 2.11
C SER A 9 4.77 -9.53 2.00
N PHE A 10 4.64 -10.49 1.09
CA PHE A 10 3.44 -11.33 0.99
C PHE A 10 3.22 -12.20 2.23
N VAL A 11 4.25 -12.93 2.69
CA VAL A 11 4.16 -13.77 3.89
C VAL A 11 3.87 -12.91 5.12
N MET A 12 4.55 -11.76 5.24
CA MET A 12 4.28 -10.80 6.32
C MET A 12 2.82 -10.33 6.31
N LEU A 13 2.26 -10.02 5.12
CA LEU A 13 0.86 -9.59 4.98
C LEU A 13 -0.11 -10.68 5.45
N VAL A 14 0.11 -11.93 5.05
CA VAL A 14 -0.71 -13.06 5.47
C VAL A 14 -0.70 -13.20 6.98
N LEU A 15 0.50 -13.30 7.57
CA LEU A 15 0.66 -13.51 9.01
C LEU A 15 0.08 -12.35 9.83
N GLN A 16 0.39 -11.11 9.41
CA GLN A 16 -0.08 -9.92 10.10
C GLN A 16 -1.62 -9.79 10.03
N ASN A 17 -2.24 -10.00 8.86
CA ASN A 17 -3.70 -9.92 8.74
C ASN A 17 -4.40 -11.03 9.52
N THR A 18 -3.84 -12.24 9.51
CA THR A 18 -4.37 -13.36 10.30
C THR A 18 -4.31 -13.06 11.79
N ALA A 19 -3.15 -12.60 12.28
CA ALA A 19 -2.99 -12.21 13.68
C ALA A 19 -3.95 -11.08 14.05
N LEU A 20 -4.06 -10.04 13.22
CA LEU A 20 -4.97 -8.91 13.44
C LEU A 20 -6.43 -9.38 13.54
N SER A 21 -6.87 -10.26 12.64
CA SER A 21 -8.24 -10.79 12.63
C SER A 21 -8.57 -11.54 13.93
N ILE A 22 -7.70 -12.47 14.35
CA ILE A 22 -7.90 -13.27 15.56
C ILE A 22 -7.85 -12.40 16.82
N VAL A 23 -6.82 -11.55 16.93
CA VAL A 23 -6.62 -10.68 18.10
C VAL A 23 -7.75 -9.65 18.20
N SER A 24 -8.24 -9.12 17.08
CA SER A 24 -9.39 -8.20 17.08
C SER A 24 -10.67 -8.90 17.51
N LYS A 25 -10.91 -10.14 17.03
CA LYS A 25 -12.06 -10.94 17.46
C LYS A 25 -12.00 -11.22 18.97
N TYR A 26 -10.83 -11.64 19.46
CA TYR A 26 -10.62 -11.90 20.88
C TYR A 26 -10.79 -10.64 21.75
N SER A 27 -10.23 -9.51 21.31
CA SER A 27 -10.34 -8.20 21.98
C SER A 27 -11.80 -7.74 22.12
N ARG A 28 -12.62 -8.00 21.10
CA ARG A 28 -14.06 -7.64 21.10
C ARG A 28 -14.97 -8.66 21.80
N ALA A 29 -14.51 -9.90 21.98
CA ALA A 29 -15.27 -10.96 22.64
C ALA A 29 -15.20 -10.89 24.17
N LYS A 30 -14.23 -10.17 24.74
CA LYS A 30 -14.15 -9.98 26.20
C LYS A 30 -15.36 -9.21 26.71
N ALA A 31 -15.96 -9.72 27.79
CA ALA A 31 -17.01 -9.04 28.52
C ALA A 31 -16.44 -7.74 29.14
N GLY A 32 -16.99 -6.60 28.77
CA GLY A 32 -16.55 -5.29 29.25
C GLY A 32 -16.99 -4.13 28.35
N PRO A 33 -16.69 -2.89 28.75
CA PRO A 33 -16.97 -1.72 27.93
C PRO A 33 -16.19 -1.80 26.61
N LYS A 34 -16.88 -1.60 25.48
CA LYS A 34 -16.25 -1.59 24.16
C LYS A 34 -15.39 -0.33 24.02
N TYR A 35 -14.18 -0.50 23.50
CA TYR A 35 -13.30 0.62 23.19
C TYR A 35 -13.85 1.45 22.02
N ARG A 36 -13.52 2.74 22.03
CA ARG A 36 -13.95 3.68 21.00
C ARG A 36 -13.11 3.55 19.74
N PRO A 37 -13.73 3.44 18.55
CA PRO A 37 -13.00 3.40 17.29
C PRO A 37 -12.13 4.63 17.05
N SER A 38 -12.62 5.85 17.28
CA SER A 38 -11.86 7.08 17.00
C SER A 38 -10.55 7.18 17.80
N SER A 39 -10.56 6.84 19.10
CA SER A 39 -9.34 6.81 19.93
C SER A 39 -8.32 5.79 19.41
N VAL A 40 -8.79 4.59 19.02
CA VAL A 40 -7.92 3.53 18.48
C VAL A 40 -7.32 3.94 17.15
N VAL A 41 -8.11 4.51 16.24
CA VAL A 41 -7.63 4.95 14.93
C VAL A 41 -6.58 6.04 15.08
N LEU A 42 -6.78 7.03 15.96
CA LEU A 42 -5.76 8.05 16.26
C LEU A 42 -4.45 7.42 16.74
N LEU A 43 -4.51 6.51 17.71
CA LEU A 43 -3.31 5.84 18.24
C LEU A 43 -2.60 4.98 17.19
N VAL A 44 -3.35 4.35 16.29
CA VAL A 44 -2.80 3.60 15.16
C VAL A 44 -2.04 4.51 14.20
N GLU A 45 -2.60 5.66 13.83
CA GLU A 45 -1.95 6.61 12.92
C GLU A 45 -0.74 7.27 13.57
N MET A 46 -0.82 7.62 14.86
CA MET A 46 0.33 8.10 15.63
C MET A 46 1.44 7.05 15.67
N LEU A 47 1.11 5.79 15.95
CA LEU A 47 2.10 4.71 15.99
C LEU A 47 2.74 4.47 14.62
N LYS A 48 1.97 4.51 13.52
CA LYS A 48 2.53 4.43 12.16
C LYS A 48 3.52 5.57 11.90
N PHE A 49 3.16 6.80 12.26
CA PHE A 49 4.05 7.96 12.11
C PHE A 49 5.34 7.76 12.89
N VAL A 50 5.25 7.34 14.17
CA VAL A 50 6.42 7.04 15.02
C VAL A 50 7.29 5.95 14.40
N LEU A 51 6.71 4.82 13.97
CA LEU A 51 7.45 3.73 13.35
C LEU A 51 8.19 4.17 12.08
N CYS A 52 7.56 5.01 11.24
CA CYS A 52 8.22 5.54 10.05
C CYS A 52 9.32 6.55 10.41
N TYR A 53 9.11 7.38 11.43
CA TYR A 53 10.11 8.32 11.92
C TYR A 53 11.32 7.60 12.54
N LEU A 54 11.11 6.50 13.27
CA LEU A 54 12.18 5.65 13.79
C LEU A 54 13.01 5.02 12.66
N MET A 55 12.38 4.60 11.56
CA MET A 55 13.10 4.12 10.37
C MET A 55 13.91 5.23 9.69
N LEU A 56 13.40 6.46 9.68
CA LEU A 56 14.14 7.64 9.23
C LEU A 56 15.35 7.93 10.14
N LEU A 57 15.19 7.87 11.47
CA LEU A 57 16.30 8.00 12.42
C LEU A 57 17.37 6.93 12.20
N LYS A 58 16.97 5.67 12.03
CA LYS A 58 17.88 4.56 11.72
C LYS A 58 18.65 4.80 10.42
N THR A 59 17.98 5.29 9.37
CA THR A 59 18.60 5.62 8.08
C THR A 59 19.63 6.74 8.22
N LYS A 60 19.43 7.68 9.15
CA LYS A 60 20.37 8.78 9.45
C LYS A 60 21.36 8.46 10.57
N ARG A 61 21.57 7.17 10.90
CA ARG A 61 22.48 6.70 11.96
C ARG A 61 22.23 7.37 13.33
N GLY A 62 20.96 7.65 13.66
CA GLY A 62 20.58 8.25 14.94
C GLY A 62 20.73 9.77 15.03
N ASN A 63 21.16 10.47 13.96
CA ASN A 63 21.28 11.92 14.00
C ASN A 63 19.90 12.61 13.93
N VAL A 64 19.39 13.03 15.09
CA VAL A 64 18.07 13.67 15.24
C VAL A 64 17.96 14.96 14.42
N LYS A 65 18.99 15.82 14.42
CA LYS A 65 18.96 17.09 13.68
C LYS A 65 18.86 16.85 12.16
N ALA A 66 19.59 15.86 11.66
CA ALA A 66 19.50 15.46 10.26
C ALA A 66 18.14 14.84 9.93
N SER A 67 17.58 14.00 10.81
CA SER A 67 16.26 13.39 10.61
C SER A 67 15.12 14.41 10.63
N VAL A 68 15.13 15.38 11.55
CA VAL A 68 14.13 16.46 11.57
C VAL A 68 14.23 17.32 10.33
N ARG A 69 15.44 17.66 9.89
CA ARG A 69 15.65 18.41 8.64
C ARG A 69 15.13 17.64 7.42
N THR A 70 15.43 16.34 7.35
CA THR A 70 14.89 15.46 6.29
C THR A 70 13.36 15.36 6.36
N LEU A 71 12.77 15.26 7.55
CA LEU A 71 11.32 15.27 7.71
C LEU A 71 10.70 16.58 7.20
N GLN A 72 11.26 17.73 7.58
CA GLN A 72 10.76 19.03 7.12
C GLN A 72 10.87 19.20 5.61
N ILE A 73 12.00 18.84 5.01
CA ILE A 73 12.27 19.06 3.58
C ILE A 73 11.61 17.98 2.71
N GLU A 74 11.80 16.70 3.01
CA GLU A 74 11.35 15.61 2.15
C GLU A 74 9.88 15.23 2.37
N VAL A 75 9.32 15.44 3.57
CA VAL A 75 7.92 15.08 3.88
C VAL A 75 7.00 16.30 3.77
N PHE A 76 7.29 17.38 4.50
CA PHE A 76 6.39 18.54 4.58
C PHE A 76 6.57 19.55 3.44
N ALA A 77 7.79 19.74 2.93
CA ALA A 77 8.01 20.68 1.81
C ALA A 77 7.68 20.09 0.43
N ASP A 78 7.56 18.76 0.26
CA ASP A 78 7.06 18.12 -0.97
C ASP A 78 5.53 18.30 -1.10
N LYS A 79 5.10 19.53 -1.42
CA LYS A 79 3.67 19.90 -1.56
C LYS A 79 2.93 18.96 -2.52
N THR A 80 3.52 18.65 -3.67
CA THR A 80 2.93 17.73 -4.65
C THR A 80 2.74 16.33 -4.08
N GLY A 81 3.70 15.84 -3.28
CA GLY A 81 3.59 14.59 -2.57
C GLY A 81 2.49 14.58 -1.53
N LEU A 82 2.45 15.63 -0.72
CA LEU A 82 1.45 15.84 0.32
C LEU A 82 0.04 15.91 -0.28
N THR A 83 -0.16 16.64 -1.39
CA THR A 83 -1.44 16.71 -2.10
C THR A 83 -1.87 15.33 -2.61
N LYS A 84 -0.95 14.53 -3.17
CA LYS A 84 -1.27 13.16 -3.60
C LYS A 84 -1.71 12.29 -2.42
N MET A 85 -1.00 12.39 -1.29
CA MET A 85 -1.36 11.65 -0.07
C MET A 85 -2.67 12.15 0.56
N ALA A 86 -2.98 13.44 0.44
CA ALA A 86 -4.24 14.02 0.88
C ALA A 86 -5.43 13.50 0.05
N VAL A 87 -5.27 13.41 -1.27
CA VAL A 87 -6.27 12.78 -2.15
C VAL A 87 -6.50 11.32 -1.74
N LEU A 88 -5.43 10.58 -1.45
CA LEU A 88 -5.56 9.20 -0.99
C LEU A 88 -6.27 9.10 0.36
N ALA A 89 -5.91 9.95 1.32
CA ALA A 89 -6.56 10.02 2.63
C ALA A 89 -8.06 10.33 2.51
N PHE A 90 -8.42 11.27 1.61
CA PHE A 90 -9.81 11.59 1.30
C PHE A 90 -10.56 10.39 0.71
N LEU A 91 -9.97 9.66 -0.25
CA LEU A 91 -10.58 8.45 -0.81
C LEU A 91 -10.83 7.38 0.27
N TYR A 92 -9.90 7.21 1.22
CA TYR A 92 -10.11 6.30 2.36
C TYR A 92 -11.18 6.79 3.34
N ALA A 93 -11.27 8.10 3.60
CA ALA A 93 -12.35 8.66 4.41
C ALA A 93 -13.72 8.43 3.75
N LEU A 94 -13.80 8.61 2.43
CA LEU A 94 -15.02 8.35 1.66
C LEU A 94 -15.41 6.86 1.68
N GLN A 95 -14.44 5.94 1.68
CA GLN A 95 -14.73 4.51 1.87
C GLN A 95 -15.39 4.25 3.22
N ASN A 96 -14.85 4.83 4.30
CA ASN A 96 -15.42 4.67 5.63
C ASN A 96 -16.84 5.24 5.69
N MET A 97 -17.07 6.41 5.10
CA MET A 97 -18.40 7.02 5.04
C MET A 97 -19.40 6.13 4.29
N PHE A 98 -19.07 5.67 3.07
CA PHE A 98 -19.96 4.77 2.33
C PHE A 98 -20.17 3.44 3.03
N ALA A 99 -19.15 2.90 3.71
CA ALA A 99 -19.31 1.66 4.48
C ALA A 99 -20.27 1.84 5.66
N LEU A 100 -20.18 2.95 6.39
CA LEU A 100 -21.09 3.25 7.50
C LEU A 100 -22.53 3.38 7.01
N VAL A 101 -22.77 4.20 5.99
CA VAL A 101 -24.11 4.36 5.42
C VAL A 101 -24.60 3.01 4.89
N ALA A 102 -23.76 2.22 4.21
CA ALA A 102 -24.17 0.92 3.67
C ALA A 102 -24.67 -0.06 4.74
N TYR A 103 -24.14 -0.02 5.97
CA TYR A 103 -24.61 -0.88 7.07
C TYR A 103 -26.05 -0.59 7.50
N ASP A 104 -26.56 0.62 7.27
CA ASP A 104 -27.93 1.00 7.63
C ASP A 104 -28.97 0.53 6.59
N TYR A 105 -28.55 0.26 5.36
CA TYR A 105 -29.44 -0.11 4.25
C TYR A 105 -29.34 -1.58 3.84
N VAL A 106 -28.24 -2.25 4.19
CA VAL A 106 -27.92 -3.59 3.70
C VAL A 106 -27.51 -4.49 4.84
N ASP A 107 -28.05 -5.72 4.83
CA ASP A 107 -27.67 -6.74 5.80
C ASP A 107 -26.20 -7.18 5.63
N VAL A 108 -25.64 -7.78 6.67
CA VAL A 108 -24.22 -8.17 6.70
C VAL A 108 -23.88 -9.17 5.57
N ALA A 109 -24.82 -10.03 5.16
CA ALA A 109 -24.59 -10.98 4.08
C ALA A 109 -24.41 -10.29 2.74
N THR A 110 -25.36 -9.44 2.41
CA THR A 110 -25.32 -8.68 1.17
C THR A 110 -24.11 -7.73 1.15
N TYR A 111 -23.74 -7.10 2.28
CA TYR A 111 -22.48 -6.31 2.38
C TYR A 111 -21.26 -7.14 2.00
N GLN A 112 -21.11 -8.32 2.61
CA GLN A 112 -19.92 -9.16 2.45
C GLN A 112 -19.75 -9.70 1.03
N ILE A 113 -20.85 -9.97 0.34
CA ILE A 113 -20.83 -10.48 -1.04
C ILE A 113 -20.56 -9.32 -2.02
N VAL A 114 -21.35 -8.25 -1.95
CA VAL A 114 -21.28 -7.15 -2.91
C VAL A 114 -19.95 -6.39 -2.80
N TYR A 115 -19.40 -6.23 -1.60
CA TYR A 115 -18.13 -5.52 -1.42
C TYR A 115 -16.93 -6.23 -2.09
N GLN A 116 -17.02 -7.51 -2.43
CA GLN A 116 -15.94 -8.20 -3.16
C GLN A 116 -15.79 -7.74 -4.61
N LEU A 117 -16.77 -7.03 -5.17
CA LEU A 117 -16.63 -6.34 -6.45
C LEU A 117 -15.41 -5.41 -6.48
N LYS A 118 -14.90 -4.98 -5.31
CA LYS A 118 -13.65 -4.22 -5.19
C LYS A 118 -12.47 -4.88 -5.91
N ILE A 119 -12.44 -6.21 -6.02
CA ILE A 119 -11.35 -6.94 -6.70
C ILE A 119 -11.37 -6.59 -8.20
N ILE A 120 -12.55 -6.63 -8.83
CA ILE A 120 -12.74 -6.34 -10.25
C ILE A 120 -12.57 -4.84 -10.53
N THR A 121 -13.16 -3.97 -9.71
CA THR A 121 -13.00 -2.52 -9.87
C THR A 121 -11.54 -2.11 -9.72
N THR A 122 -10.79 -2.70 -8.78
CA THR A 122 -9.34 -2.48 -8.65
C THR A 122 -8.63 -2.86 -9.94
N ALA A 123 -8.92 -4.04 -10.52
CA ALA A 123 -8.30 -4.48 -11.77
C ALA A 123 -8.59 -3.51 -12.93
N MET A 124 -9.83 -3.03 -13.04
CA MET A 124 -10.22 -2.03 -14.05
C MET A 124 -9.43 -0.72 -13.87
N PHE A 125 -9.37 -0.17 -12.65
CA PHE A 125 -8.59 1.04 -12.40
C PHE A 125 -7.07 0.83 -12.56
N MET A 126 -6.55 -0.39 -12.38
CA MET A 126 -5.16 -0.70 -12.69
C MET A 126 -4.86 -0.64 -14.19
N ILE A 127 -5.81 -1.02 -15.05
CA ILE A 127 -5.67 -0.83 -16.50
C ILE A 127 -5.65 0.67 -16.82
N VAL A 128 -6.58 1.43 -16.26
CA VAL A 128 -6.74 2.86 -16.57
C VAL A 128 -5.58 3.71 -16.02
N LEU A 129 -5.20 3.52 -14.75
CA LEU A 129 -4.25 4.39 -14.06
C LEU A 129 -2.79 3.95 -14.17
N LEU A 130 -2.54 2.63 -14.33
CA LEU A 130 -1.19 2.06 -14.40
C LEU A 130 -0.86 1.45 -15.77
N HIS A 131 -1.80 1.51 -16.73
CA HIS A 131 -1.64 0.93 -18.07
C HIS A 131 -1.25 -0.55 -18.06
N ARG A 132 -1.74 -1.29 -17.07
CA ARG A 132 -1.53 -2.74 -16.98
C ARG A 132 -2.36 -3.48 -18.02
N ARG A 133 -1.91 -4.67 -18.38
CA ARG A 133 -2.63 -5.62 -19.21
C ARG A 133 -2.78 -6.94 -18.45
N PHE A 134 -3.97 -7.53 -18.51
CA PHE A 134 -4.27 -8.82 -17.90
C PHE A 134 -4.72 -9.80 -18.98
N SER A 135 -4.27 -11.05 -18.91
CA SER A 135 -4.76 -12.11 -19.80
C SER A 135 -6.19 -12.53 -19.43
N ALA A 136 -6.88 -13.18 -20.36
CA ALA A 136 -8.19 -13.76 -20.09
C ALA A 136 -8.14 -14.74 -18.90
N VAL A 137 -7.06 -15.51 -18.78
CA VAL A 137 -6.83 -16.43 -17.65
C VAL A 137 -6.69 -15.67 -16.33
N GLN A 138 -5.95 -14.54 -16.32
CA GLN A 138 -5.84 -13.70 -15.13
C GLN A 138 -7.16 -13.05 -14.74
N TRP A 139 -8.00 -12.68 -15.71
CA TRP A 139 -9.36 -12.21 -15.47
C TRP A 139 -10.22 -13.28 -14.82
N CYS A 140 -10.24 -14.49 -15.38
CA CYS A 140 -10.94 -15.64 -14.80
C CYS A 140 -10.45 -15.93 -13.38
N ALA A 141 -9.15 -15.84 -13.12
CA ALA A 141 -8.60 -16.01 -11.78
C ALA A 141 -9.11 -14.93 -10.80
N MET A 142 -9.17 -13.65 -11.19
CA MET A 142 -9.70 -12.60 -10.33
C MET A 142 -11.20 -12.76 -10.04
N VAL A 143 -11.98 -13.22 -11.02
CA VAL A 143 -13.41 -13.53 -10.82
C VAL A 143 -13.58 -14.75 -9.90
N ALA A 144 -12.80 -15.81 -10.09
CA ALA A 144 -12.79 -16.98 -9.22
C ALA A 144 -12.38 -16.62 -7.78
N LEU A 145 -11.39 -15.72 -7.61
CA LEU A 145 -11.02 -15.18 -6.31
C LEU A 145 -12.20 -14.46 -5.65
N MET A 146 -12.86 -13.55 -6.39
CA MET A 146 -14.03 -12.82 -5.89
C MET A 146 -15.14 -13.76 -5.42
N ALA A 147 -15.49 -14.75 -6.25
CA ALA A 147 -16.49 -15.76 -5.92
C ALA A 147 -16.08 -16.59 -4.69
N GLY A 148 -14.84 -17.05 -4.63
CA GLY A 148 -14.33 -17.83 -3.51
C GLY A 148 -14.38 -17.07 -2.18
N VAL A 149 -13.97 -15.80 -2.16
CA VAL A 149 -14.07 -14.97 -0.94
C VAL A 149 -15.53 -14.69 -0.57
N ALA A 150 -16.41 -14.40 -1.55
CA ALA A 150 -17.83 -14.18 -1.29
C ALA A 150 -18.50 -15.42 -0.66
N ILE A 151 -18.22 -16.62 -1.19
CA ILE A 151 -18.71 -17.89 -0.63
C ILE A 151 -18.18 -18.11 0.79
N CYS A 152 -16.87 -17.90 1.01
CA CYS A 152 -16.27 -18.02 2.34
C CYS A 152 -16.94 -17.06 3.34
N SER A 153 -17.12 -15.79 2.97
CA SER A 153 -17.76 -14.81 3.85
C SER A 153 -19.22 -15.13 4.13
N TYR A 154 -19.97 -15.57 3.11
CA TYR A 154 -21.39 -15.90 3.27
C TYR A 154 -21.60 -17.08 4.22
N SER A 155 -20.78 -18.12 4.06
CA SER A 155 -20.86 -19.36 4.86
C SER A 155 -20.65 -19.17 6.38
N ARG A 156 -20.23 -17.98 6.80
CA ARG A 156 -19.88 -17.63 8.19
C ARG A 156 -20.94 -16.77 8.88
N LEU A 157 -21.99 -16.38 8.18
CA LEU A 157 -23.06 -15.59 8.76
C LEU A 157 -24.01 -16.50 9.52
N PRO A 158 -24.51 -16.07 10.69
CA PRO A 158 -25.60 -16.77 11.36
C PRO A 158 -26.80 -16.83 10.42
N SER A 159 -27.43 -18.00 10.29
CA SER A 159 -28.66 -18.18 9.51
C SER A 159 -29.81 -17.37 10.15
N GLY A 160 -29.95 -16.10 9.76
CA GLY A 160 -31.06 -15.24 10.14
C GLY A 160 -32.27 -15.52 9.24
N SER A 161 -33.39 -15.87 9.85
CA SER A 161 -34.70 -16.03 9.23
C SER A 161 -35.13 -14.75 8.49
N GLN A 162 -35.30 -14.85 7.17
CA GLN A 162 -35.77 -13.75 6.33
C GLN A 162 -37.30 -13.65 6.40
N HIS A 163 -37.82 -12.59 7.00
CA HIS A 163 -39.14 -12.06 6.68
C HIS A 163 -38.95 -10.89 5.71
N THR A 164 -39.66 -10.90 4.58
CA THR A 164 -39.48 -9.92 3.50
C THR A 164 -40.78 -9.16 3.29
N ASP A 165 -40.83 -7.89 3.71
CA ASP A 165 -41.91 -6.93 3.37
C ASP A 165 -41.52 -6.07 2.17
N GLU A 166 -42.48 -5.65 1.34
CA GLU A 166 -42.26 -4.89 0.10
C GLU A 166 -41.55 -3.53 0.27
N ALA A 167 -41.72 -2.86 1.42
CA ALA A 167 -41.01 -1.61 1.77
C ALA A 167 -39.47 -1.79 1.87
N THR A 168 -39.01 -3.04 1.87
CA THR A 168 -37.59 -3.42 1.90
C THR A 168 -36.93 -3.29 0.51
N SER A 169 -37.69 -3.31 -0.60
CA SER A 169 -37.15 -3.33 -1.96
C SER A 169 -36.41 -2.04 -2.34
N THR A 170 -37.01 -0.87 -2.11
CA THR A 170 -36.38 0.44 -2.39
C THR A 170 -35.15 0.69 -1.51
N LYS A 171 -35.23 0.34 -0.22
CA LYS A 171 -34.09 0.46 0.71
C LYS A 171 -32.92 -0.44 0.31
N ARG A 172 -33.20 -1.68 -0.11
CA ARG A 172 -32.19 -2.60 -0.66
C ARG A 172 -31.56 -2.07 -1.94
N PHE A 173 -32.34 -1.50 -2.86
CA PHE A 173 -31.80 -0.92 -4.09
C PHE A 173 -30.83 0.23 -3.80
N ILE A 174 -31.22 1.17 -2.94
CA ILE A 174 -30.36 2.28 -2.50
C ILE A 174 -29.08 1.72 -1.85
N GLY A 175 -29.21 0.74 -0.97
CA GLY A 175 -28.09 0.08 -0.32
C GLY A 175 -27.12 -0.56 -1.32
N ILE A 176 -27.62 -1.26 -2.34
CA ILE A 176 -26.80 -1.85 -3.40
C ILE A 176 -26.07 -0.76 -4.19
N CYS A 177 -26.74 0.34 -4.54
CA CYS A 177 -26.08 1.47 -5.22
C CYS A 177 -24.93 2.06 -4.40
N ILE A 178 -25.11 2.21 -3.07
CA ILE A 178 -24.06 2.69 -2.16
C ILE A 178 -22.88 1.70 -2.13
N MET A 179 -23.14 0.40 -2.09
CA MET A 179 -22.09 -0.64 -2.12
C MET A 179 -21.32 -0.64 -3.42
N LEU A 180 -21.97 -0.40 -4.56
CA LEU A 180 -21.30 -0.26 -5.85
C LEU A 180 -20.37 0.96 -5.83
N GLY A 181 -20.85 2.10 -5.32
CA GLY A 181 -20.03 3.30 -5.10
C GLY A 181 -18.82 3.02 -4.20
N LEU A 182 -19.03 2.31 -3.10
CA LEU A 182 -17.99 1.86 -2.17
C LEU A 182 -16.94 0.96 -2.86
N ALA A 183 -17.38 -0.03 -3.63
CA ALA A 183 -16.49 -0.93 -4.36
C ALA A 183 -15.68 -0.21 -5.44
N VAL A 184 -16.29 0.72 -6.17
CA VAL A 184 -15.61 1.57 -7.16
C VAL A 184 -14.57 2.47 -6.48
N ASN A 185 -14.95 3.18 -5.41
CA ASN A 185 -14.04 4.04 -4.65
C ASN A 185 -12.87 3.24 -4.03
N SER A 186 -13.13 2.04 -3.52
CA SER A 186 -12.10 1.13 -3.01
C SER A 186 -11.10 0.74 -4.10
N GLY A 187 -11.58 0.42 -5.31
CA GLY A 187 -10.73 0.08 -6.45
C GLY A 187 -9.89 1.26 -6.93
N LEU A 188 -10.50 2.44 -7.01
CA LEU A 188 -9.83 3.69 -7.37
C LEU A 188 -8.70 4.02 -6.39
N ALA A 189 -8.97 4.00 -5.08
CA ALA A 189 -7.98 4.27 -4.05
C ALA A 189 -6.81 3.27 -4.08
N ALA A 190 -7.09 1.98 -4.31
CA ALA A 190 -6.06 0.96 -4.41
C ALA A 190 -5.13 1.19 -5.62
N ALA A 191 -5.70 1.45 -6.80
CA ALA A 191 -4.94 1.76 -8.00
C ALA A 191 -4.18 3.09 -7.88
N TYR A 192 -4.81 4.12 -7.31
CA TYR A 192 -4.17 5.40 -7.04
C TYR A 192 -3.00 5.26 -6.08
N PHE A 193 -3.17 4.52 -4.97
CA PHE A 193 -2.09 4.26 -4.01
C PHE A 193 -0.91 3.56 -4.68
N GLU A 194 -1.16 2.56 -5.52
CA GLU A 194 -0.09 1.90 -6.28
C GLU A 194 0.65 2.87 -7.19
N ARG A 195 -0.10 3.69 -7.93
CA ARG A 195 0.46 4.69 -8.82
C ARG A 195 1.35 5.65 -8.05
N VAL A 196 0.92 6.13 -6.88
CA VAL A 196 1.73 7.07 -6.08
C VAL A 196 2.95 6.39 -5.46
N MET A 197 2.83 5.13 -5.02
CA MET A 197 3.94 4.35 -4.46
C MET A 197 4.98 3.93 -5.51
N LYS A 198 4.57 3.74 -6.76
CA LYS A 198 5.45 3.31 -7.87
C LYS A 198 5.85 4.44 -8.82
N SER A 199 5.24 5.62 -8.70
CA SER A 199 5.64 6.81 -9.45
C SER A 199 7.04 7.20 -9.04
N HIS A 200 8.02 6.76 -9.83
CA HIS A 200 9.39 7.24 -9.73
C HIS A 200 9.38 8.68 -10.25
N LYS A 201 9.75 9.65 -9.42
CA LYS A 201 10.21 10.93 -9.96
C LYS A 201 11.54 10.63 -10.64
N GLY A 202 11.50 10.46 -11.96
CA GLY A 202 12.70 10.43 -12.77
C GLY A 202 13.43 11.76 -12.59
N VAL A 203 14.73 11.64 -12.34
CA VAL A 203 15.75 12.70 -12.48
C VAL A 203 15.72 13.81 -11.40
N GLN A 204 16.80 13.83 -10.59
CA GLN A 204 17.27 14.97 -9.80
C GLN A 204 16.38 15.52 -8.66
N THR A 205 15.81 14.67 -7.80
CA THR A 205 15.51 15.12 -6.44
C THR A 205 16.29 14.26 -5.46
N GLN A 206 17.15 14.89 -4.66
CA GLN A 206 18.00 14.33 -3.62
C GLN A 206 17.16 13.78 -2.45
N GLN A 207 16.22 12.86 -2.73
CA GLN A 207 15.47 12.14 -1.71
C GLN A 207 16.37 11.05 -1.15
N THR A 208 16.65 11.16 0.15
CA THR A 208 17.51 10.21 0.86
C THR A 208 16.72 9.05 1.46
N LEU A 209 15.39 9.17 1.52
CA LEU A 209 14.48 8.13 2.01
C LEU A 209 13.80 7.35 0.87
N ASP A 210 13.59 6.05 1.06
CA ASP A 210 12.73 5.26 0.16
C ASP A 210 11.32 5.90 0.12
N PRO A 211 10.74 6.11 -1.07
CA PRO A 211 9.36 6.55 -1.24
C PRO A 211 8.37 5.85 -0.32
N LEU A 212 8.58 4.57 0.02
CA LEU A 212 7.73 3.85 0.97
C LEU A 212 7.58 4.61 2.29
N TRP A 213 8.69 5.02 2.90
CA TRP A 213 8.67 5.68 4.20
C TRP A 213 8.18 7.12 4.09
N THR A 214 8.61 7.85 3.05
CA THR A 214 8.17 9.24 2.83
C THR A 214 6.66 9.33 2.62
N ARG A 215 6.10 8.44 1.78
CA ARG A 215 4.65 8.43 1.52
C ARG A 215 3.86 8.00 2.76
N ASN A 216 4.32 7.02 3.52
CA ASN A 216 3.66 6.65 4.77
C ASN A 216 3.76 7.75 5.85
N LEU A 217 4.87 8.50 5.93
CA LEU A 217 4.98 9.67 6.81
C LEU A 217 3.98 10.76 6.41
N GLN A 218 3.89 11.08 5.12
CA GLN A 218 2.93 12.06 4.61
C GLN A 218 1.48 11.62 4.88
N LEU A 219 1.15 10.36 4.58
CA LEU A 219 -0.18 9.82 4.78
C LEU A 219 -0.57 9.80 6.27
N SER A 220 0.29 9.26 7.14
CA SER A 220 0.04 9.21 8.58
C SER A 220 -0.04 10.60 9.21
N ALA A 221 0.76 11.58 8.78
CA ALA A 221 0.65 12.96 9.26
C ALA A 221 -0.71 13.58 8.94
N ILE A 222 -1.21 13.37 7.72
CA ILE A 222 -2.55 13.83 7.31
C ILE A 222 -3.64 13.11 8.12
N SER A 223 -3.53 11.78 8.25
CA SER A 223 -4.50 10.97 8.99
C SER A 223 -4.53 11.31 10.49
N VAL A 224 -3.39 11.60 11.12
CA VAL A 224 -3.34 12.12 12.50
C VAL A 224 -4.07 13.46 12.59
N GLY A 225 -3.83 14.39 11.65
CA GLY A 225 -4.54 15.67 11.63
C GLY A 225 -6.07 15.51 11.54
N VAL A 226 -6.54 14.63 10.64
CA VAL A 226 -7.98 14.35 10.45
C VAL A 226 -8.60 13.69 11.68
N THR A 227 -7.91 12.72 12.29
CA THR A 227 -8.41 11.99 13.47
C THR A 227 -8.37 12.82 14.74
N CYS A 228 -7.38 13.71 14.88
CA CYS A 228 -7.37 14.72 15.93
C CYS A 228 -8.55 15.69 15.77
N PHE A 229 -8.83 16.15 14.55
CA PHE A 229 -9.99 17.01 14.30
C PHE A 229 -11.31 16.32 14.65
N ASP A 230 -11.47 15.05 14.28
CA ASP A 230 -12.63 14.22 14.66
C ASP A 230 -12.78 14.11 16.19
N LEU A 231 -11.66 13.90 16.90
CA LEU A 231 -11.65 13.81 18.37
C LEU A 231 -12.04 15.14 19.03
N VAL A 232 -11.57 16.28 18.51
CA VAL A 232 -11.92 17.62 19.02
C VAL A 232 -13.40 17.91 18.79
N ARG A 233 -13.96 17.49 17.64
CA ARG A 233 -15.39 17.67 17.37
C ARG A 233 -16.28 16.89 18.35
N ASN A 234 -15.84 15.71 18.75
CA ASN A 234 -16.55 14.83 19.68
C ASN A 234 -16.02 14.93 21.12
N PHE A 235 -15.42 16.07 21.49
CA PHE A 235 -14.72 16.23 22.77
C PHE A 235 -15.62 16.00 23.99
N GLY A 236 -16.91 16.36 23.92
CA GLY A 236 -17.86 16.14 25.02
C GLY A 236 -18.01 14.67 25.40
N GLU A 237 -18.00 13.78 24.42
CA GLU A 237 -18.05 12.33 24.67
C GLU A 237 -16.72 11.81 25.26
N VAL A 238 -15.59 12.34 24.79
CA VAL A 238 -14.23 12.00 25.26
C VAL A 238 -14.04 12.43 26.70
N TRP A 239 -14.53 13.61 27.06
CA TRP A 239 -14.45 14.15 28.42
C TRP A 239 -15.27 13.35 29.42
N THR A 240 -16.47 12.92 29.04
CA THR A 240 -17.40 12.20 29.92
C THR A 240 -16.99 10.75 30.18
N ASN A 241 -16.51 10.02 29.17
CA ASN A 241 -16.20 8.60 29.32
C ASN A 241 -14.69 8.32 29.43
N GLY A 242 -13.85 9.30 29.09
CA GLY A 242 -12.40 9.16 29.01
C GLY A 242 -11.91 8.68 27.64
N PHE A 243 -10.69 9.09 27.29
CA PHE A 243 -10.03 8.72 26.04
C PHE A 243 -9.73 7.21 25.94
N PHE A 244 -9.31 6.61 27.06
CA PHE A 244 -8.93 5.19 27.18
C PHE A 244 -10.08 4.29 27.68
N HIS A 245 -11.33 4.72 27.52
CA HIS A 245 -12.48 3.92 27.94
C HIS A 245 -12.53 2.56 27.23
N GLY A 246 -12.63 1.47 27.98
CA GLY A 246 -12.66 0.10 27.43
C GLY A 246 -11.31 -0.44 26.96
N PHE A 247 -10.21 0.29 27.20
CA PHE A 247 -8.87 -0.18 26.86
C PHE A 247 -8.43 -1.26 27.83
N HIS A 248 -7.95 -2.35 27.26
CA HIS A 248 -7.36 -3.47 27.97
C HIS A 248 -6.14 -3.96 27.17
N PRO A 249 -5.23 -4.78 27.73
CA PRO A 249 -3.93 -5.07 27.11
C PRO A 249 -4.00 -5.57 25.65
N THR A 250 -5.03 -6.33 25.28
CA THR A 250 -5.21 -6.80 23.90
C THR A 250 -5.62 -5.71 22.91
N VAL A 251 -6.18 -4.58 23.36
CA VAL A 251 -6.43 -3.40 22.50
C VAL A 251 -5.11 -2.82 22.00
N PHE A 252 -4.09 -2.75 22.86
CA PHE A 252 -2.75 -2.29 22.45
C PHE A 252 -2.11 -3.23 21.43
N ALA A 253 -2.34 -4.54 21.56
CA ALA A 253 -1.93 -5.51 20.53
C ALA A 253 -2.66 -5.28 19.20
N VAL A 254 -3.97 -4.98 19.21
CA VAL A 254 -4.72 -4.59 18.01
C VAL A 254 -4.14 -3.32 17.38
N ILE A 255 -3.88 -2.28 18.18
CA ILE A 255 -3.28 -1.01 17.72
C ILE A 255 -1.94 -1.27 17.03
N PHE A 256 -1.07 -2.06 17.66
CA PHE A 256 0.23 -2.42 17.10
C PHE A 256 0.09 -3.20 15.79
N LEU A 257 -0.74 -4.24 15.76
CA LEU A 257 -0.96 -5.06 14.56
C LEU A 257 -1.60 -4.27 13.42
N GLN A 258 -2.47 -3.31 13.72
CA GLN A 258 -3.10 -2.45 12.72
C GLN A 258 -2.13 -1.41 12.15
N ALA A 259 -1.25 -0.85 13.00
CA ALA A 259 -0.18 0.05 12.57
C ALA A 259 0.82 -0.68 11.65
N VAL A 260 1.34 -1.82 12.09
CA VAL A 260 2.25 -2.66 11.29
C VAL A 260 1.57 -3.12 10.01
N GLY A 261 0.29 -3.52 10.07
CA GLY A 261 -0.47 -3.91 8.88
C GLY A 261 -0.57 -2.85 7.81
N GLY A 262 -0.79 -1.58 8.19
CA GLY A 262 -0.76 -0.47 7.25
C GLY A 262 0.57 -0.36 6.51
N LEU A 263 1.68 -0.51 7.23
CA LEU A 263 3.04 -0.48 6.65
C LEU A 263 3.31 -1.71 5.78
N THR A 264 2.85 -2.89 6.19
CA THR A 264 2.96 -4.12 5.41
C THR A 264 2.16 -4.03 4.11
N ILE A 265 0.95 -3.46 4.13
CA ILE A 265 0.16 -3.19 2.92
C ILE A 265 0.94 -2.27 1.98
N ALA A 266 1.54 -1.19 2.50
CA ALA A 266 2.35 -0.30 1.70
C ALA A 266 3.57 -1.01 1.09
N ALA A 267 4.23 -1.90 1.84
CA ALA A 267 5.34 -2.72 1.35
C ALA A 267 4.92 -3.67 0.23
N VAL A 268 3.81 -4.40 0.38
CA VAL A 268 3.30 -5.28 -0.67
C VAL A 268 2.95 -4.49 -1.93
N VAL A 269 2.32 -3.33 -1.79
CA VAL A 269 1.98 -2.47 -2.93
C VAL A 269 3.23 -1.89 -3.59
N ARG A 270 4.29 -1.58 -2.82
CA ARG A 270 5.56 -1.06 -3.33
C ARG A 270 6.36 -2.10 -4.11
N TYR A 271 6.51 -3.30 -3.55
CA TYR A 271 7.41 -4.34 -4.07
C TYR A 271 6.70 -5.32 -5.00
N SER A 272 5.42 -5.57 -4.75
CA SER A 272 4.53 -6.39 -5.58
C SER A 272 3.44 -5.48 -6.14
N ASP A 273 2.16 -5.89 -6.10
CA ASP A 273 1.02 -5.19 -6.70
C ASP A 273 -0.20 -5.30 -5.78
N ASN A 274 -1.21 -4.43 -5.94
CA ASN A 274 -2.44 -4.55 -5.12
C ASN A 274 -3.23 -5.83 -5.39
N ILE A 275 -3.05 -6.47 -6.55
CA ILE A 275 -3.71 -7.76 -6.81
C ILE A 275 -3.09 -8.84 -5.91
N VAL A 276 -1.76 -8.84 -5.74
CA VAL A 276 -1.05 -9.71 -4.79
C VAL A 276 -1.47 -9.43 -3.35
N LYS A 277 -1.70 -8.16 -2.99
CA LYS A 277 -2.32 -7.78 -1.70
C LYS A 277 -3.70 -8.42 -1.52
N ASN A 278 -4.55 -8.38 -2.54
CA ASN A 278 -5.88 -8.99 -2.48
C ASN A 278 -5.78 -10.51 -2.27
N PHE A 279 -4.88 -11.19 -2.98
CA PHE A 279 -4.61 -12.62 -2.75
C PHE A 279 -4.13 -12.92 -1.31
N GLY A 280 -3.17 -12.15 -0.80
CA GLY A 280 -2.67 -12.34 0.56
C GLY A 280 -3.75 -12.09 1.62
N THR A 281 -4.63 -11.12 1.38
CA THR A 281 -5.79 -10.85 2.25
C THR A 281 -6.77 -12.03 2.22
N SER A 282 -7.10 -12.57 1.05
CA SER A 282 -7.96 -13.75 0.92
C SER A 282 -7.36 -14.98 1.61
N PHE A 283 -6.05 -15.21 1.46
CA PHE A 283 -5.37 -16.30 2.15
C PHE A 283 -5.38 -16.11 3.67
N SER A 284 -5.17 -14.88 4.14
CA SER A 284 -5.24 -14.58 5.59
C SER A 284 -6.63 -14.83 6.17
N LEU A 285 -7.70 -14.65 5.39
CA LEU A 285 -9.07 -14.96 5.79
C LEU A 285 -9.25 -16.46 6.00
N ILE A 286 -8.74 -17.28 5.08
CA ILE A 286 -8.77 -18.74 5.19
C ILE A 286 -8.05 -19.20 6.45
N LEU A 287 -6.82 -18.72 6.65
CA LEU A 287 -6.01 -19.09 7.82
C LEU A 287 -6.65 -18.62 9.13
N SER A 288 -7.21 -17.40 9.15
CA SER A 288 -7.97 -16.89 10.30
C SER A 288 -9.17 -17.77 10.61
N CYS A 289 -9.84 -18.30 9.60
CA CYS A 289 -10.98 -19.19 9.78
C CYS A 289 -10.54 -20.52 10.39
N ILE A 290 -9.49 -21.16 9.85
CA ILE A 290 -8.95 -22.42 10.38
C ILE A 290 -8.58 -22.24 11.86
N ILE A 291 -7.84 -21.19 12.19
CA ILE A 291 -7.44 -20.92 13.58
C ILE A 291 -8.66 -20.56 14.44
N SER A 292 -9.60 -19.77 13.93
CA SER A 292 -10.83 -19.42 14.67
C SER A 292 -11.74 -20.63 14.90
N ASN A 293 -11.78 -21.61 14.00
CA ASN A 293 -12.59 -22.81 14.20
C ASN A 293 -11.99 -23.68 15.30
N TYR A 294 -10.66 -23.80 15.30
CA TYR A 294 -9.93 -24.50 16.35
C TYR A 294 -10.04 -23.80 17.72
N MET A 295 -9.95 -22.46 17.77
CA MET A 295 -9.97 -21.71 19.02
C MET A 295 -11.36 -21.47 19.62
N PHE A 296 -12.42 -21.50 18.80
CA PHE A 296 -13.78 -21.15 19.22
C PHE A 296 -14.81 -22.26 18.94
N ASP A 297 -14.35 -23.50 18.70
CA ASP A 297 -15.16 -24.69 18.43
C ASP A 297 -16.26 -24.49 17.37
N GLN A 298 -15.95 -23.74 16.30
CA GLN A 298 -16.89 -23.47 15.22
C GLN A 298 -16.71 -24.47 14.07
N THR A 299 -17.80 -25.09 13.62
CA THR A 299 -17.78 -26.00 12.46
C THR A 299 -17.86 -25.23 11.15
N ALA A 300 -16.88 -25.43 10.25
CA ALA A 300 -16.96 -24.92 8.88
C ALA A 300 -17.93 -25.75 8.03
N THR A 301 -18.77 -25.08 7.24
CA THR A 301 -19.68 -25.72 6.28
C THR A 301 -18.94 -26.20 5.04
N PHE A 302 -19.51 -27.14 4.29
CA PHE A 302 -18.92 -27.61 3.03
C PHE A 302 -18.70 -26.48 2.01
N SER A 303 -19.64 -25.52 1.94
CA SER A 303 -19.53 -24.33 1.10
C SER A 303 -18.29 -23.49 1.43
N PHE A 304 -17.89 -23.42 2.71
CA PHE A 304 -16.65 -22.73 3.09
C PHE A 304 -15.42 -23.36 2.42
N TYR A 305 -15.29 -24.69 2.47
CA TYR A 305 -14.16 -25.40 1.84
C TYR A 305 -14.15 -25.27 0.32
N PHE A 306 -15.32 -25.24 -0.32
CA PHE A 306 -15.41 -24.94 -1.75
C PHE A 306 -14.92 -23.51 -2.07
N GLY A 307 -15.29 -22.52 -1.26
CA GLY A 307 -14.76 -21.16 -1.36
C GLY A 307 -13.24 -21.10 -1.20
N VAL A 308 -12.68 -21.84 -0.23
CA VAL A 308 -11.24 -21.97 -0.01
C VAL A 308 -10.55 -22.53 -1.25
N PHE A 309 -11.10 -23.60 -1.84
CA PHE A 309 -10.56 -24.21 -3.05
C PHE A 309 -10.48 -23.21 -4.21
N LEU A 310 -11.54 -22.42 -4.43
CA LEU A 310 -11.56 -21.38 -5.47
C LEU A 310 -10.52 -20.29 -5.22
N VAL A 311 -10.38 -19.82 -3.98
CA VAL A 311 -9.37 -18.82 -3.61
C VAL A 311 -7.96 -19.36 -3.87
N VAL A 312 -7.65 -20.56 -3.38
CA VAL A 312 -6.32 -21.17 -3.54
C VAL A 312 -6.01 -21.41 -5.02
N GLY A 313 -6.94 -22.01 -5.77
CA GLY A 313 -6.80 -22.24 -7.21
C GLY A 313 -6.56 -20.93 -7.98
N SER A 314 -7.29 -19.87 -7.66
CA SER A 314 -7.12 -18.57 -8.31
C SER A 314 -5.74 -17.94 -8.10
N VAL A 315 -5.14 -18.11 -6.91
CA VAL A 315 -3.80 -17.60 -6.60
C VAL A 315 -2.75 -18.30 -7.47
N PHE A 316 -2.82 -19.63 -7.58
CA PHE A 316 -1.89 -20.41 -8.39
C PHE A 316 -2.02 -20.08 -9.87
N VAL A 317 -3.25 -19.99 -10.38
CA VAL A 317 -3.50 -19.65 -11.79
C VAL A 317 -3.03 -18.24 -12.12
N TYR A 318 -3.25 -17.26 -11.24
CA TYR A 318 -2.81 -15.88 -11.48
C TYR A 318 -1.29 -15.73 -11.38
N GLY A 319 -0.67 -16.41 -10.42
CA GLY A 319 0.77 -16.34 -10.16
C GLY A 319 1.63 -17.06 -11.19
N ASP A 320 1.02 -17.94 -12.00
CA ASP A 320 1.73 -18.67 -13.04
C ASP A 320 2.15 -17.75 -14.19
N SER A 321 3.48 -17.63 -14.34
CA SER A 321 4.13 -16.81 -15.37
C SER A 321 3.75 -17.20 -16.80
N ARG A 322 3.26 -18.42 -17.05
CA ARG A 322 2.79 -18.87 -18.37
C ARG A 322 1.58 -18.08 -18.86
N PHE A 323 0.76 -17.59 -17.95
CA PHE A 323 -0.46 -16.83 -18.27
C PHE A 323 -0.28 -15.32 -18.14
N ALA A 324 0.89 -14.85 -17.73
CA ALA A 324 1.18 -13.43 -17.60
C ALA A 324 1.47 -12.81 -18.97
N ILE A 325 0.77 -11.71 -19.29
CA ILE A 325 1.10 -10.92 -20.48
C ILE A 325 2.45 -10.23 -20.24
N LYS A 326 3.50 -10.68 -20.93
CA LYS A 326 4.78 -9.97 -20.93
C LYS A 326 4.57 -8.62 -21.62
N PRO A 327 5.05 -7.50 -21.04
CA PRO A 327 5.01 -6.23 -21.74
C PRO A 327 5.80 -6.37 -23.04
N VAL A 328 5.22 -5.94 -24.16
CA VAL A 328 5.92 -5.83 -25.43
C VAL A 328 7.13 -4.94 -25.17
N ALA A 329 8.34 -5.50 -25.28
CA ALA A 329 9.56 -4.73 -25.14
C ALA A 329 9.46 -3.56 -26.10
N ALA A 330 9.42 -2.33 -25.57
CA ALA A 330 9.47 -1.14 -26.39
C ALA A 330 10.69 -1.30 -27.29
N LYS A 331 10.46 -1.36 -28.61
CA LYS A 331 11.50 -1.46 -29.63
C LYS A 331 12.46 -0.32 -29.32
N LYS A 332 13.64 -0.65 -28.78
CA LYS A 332 14.69 0.32 -28.51
C LYS A 332 15.02 0.90 -29.87
N GLU A 333 14.50 2.09 -30.14
CA GLU A 333 14.75 2.82 -31.38
C GLU A 333 16.27 2.98 -31.45
N ARG A 334 16.92 2.15 -32.27
CA ARG A 334 18.32 2.31 -32.59
C ARG A 334 18.38 3.64 -33.31
N ARG A 335 18.81 4.70 -32.61
CA ARG A 335 19.31 5.90 -33.28
C ARG A 335 20.37 5.41 -34.28
N PRO A 336 20.27 5.74 -35.57
CA PRO A 336 21.37 5.47 -36.48
C PRO A 336 22.55 6.29 -36.00
N THR A 337 23.64 5.61 -35.68
CA THR A 337 24.97 6.21 -35.57
C THR A 337 25.36 6.68 -36.97
N THR A 338 25.07 7.95 -37.29
CA THR A 338 25.83 8.67 -38.31
C THR A 338 27.18 9.05 -37.71
N ASP A 339 28.09 8.08 -37.67
CA ASP A 339 29.54 8.33 -37.64
C ASP A 339 30.06 7.96 -39.03
N GLY A 340 30.26 8.97 -39.86
CA GLY A 340 30.73 8.85 -41.22
C GLY A 340 30.75 10.22 -41.89
N LEU A 341 31.96 10.71 -42.16
CA LEU A 341 32.33 12.02 -42.71
C LEU A 341 32.35 13.21 -41.75
N ALA A 342 33.38 13.26 -40.90
CA ALA A 342 34.11 14.51 -40.72
C ALA A 342 35.45 14.34 -41.46
N HIS A 343 35.69 15.21 -42.45
CA HIS A 343 36.94 15.31 -43.21
C HIS A 343 38.11 15.53 -42.24
N GLU A 344 39.00 14.55 -42.13
CA GLU A 344 40.31 14.71 -41.49
C GLU A 344 41.28 15.25 -42.55
N ILE A 345 41.66 16.51 -42.40
CA ILE A 345 42.71 17.15 -43.19
C ILE A 345 44.05 16.60 -42.69
N ALA A 346 44.64 15.68 -43.45
CA ALA A 346 45.99 15.19 -43.21
C ALA A 346 47.01 16.25 -43.63
N ILE A 347 47.78 16.78 -42.68
CA ILE A 347 49.00 17.53 -42.95
C ILE A 347 50.16 16.55 -42.83
N ASP A 348 50.74 16.21 -43.98
CA ASP A 348 51.96 15.42 -44.10
C ASP A 348 53.17 16.28 -43.72
N THR A 349 54.08 15.74 -42.90
CA THR A 349 55.38 16.39 -42.67
C THR A 349 56.43 15.32 -42.43
N LYS A 350 56.99 14.81 -43.53
CA LYS A 350 58.29 14.14 -43.54
C LYS A 350 59.43 15.16 -43.67
N ASN A 351 60.48 14.90 -42.90
CA ASN A 351 61.85 15.39 -42.98
C ASN A 351 62.12 16.86 -42.63
N THR A 352 62.73 17.08 -41.46
CA THR A 352 64.04 17.77 -41.35
C THR A 352 64.70 17.36 -40.02
N GLN A 353 65.80 16.62 -40.08
CA GLN A 353 66.77 16.52 -38.98
C GLN A 353 67.58 17.83 -38.92
N VAL A 354 67.93 18.34 -37.73
CA VAL A 354 69.29 18.81 -37.33
C VAL A 354 69.29 19.16 -35.83
N LEU A 355 70.38 18.75 -35.18
CA LEU A 355 70.84 18.98 -33.81
C LEU A 355 70.78 20.45 -33.32
N HIS A 356 70.49 20.69 -32.04
CA HIS A 356 71.52 20.96 -31.02
C HIS A 356 70.93 21.25 -29.63
N SER A 357 71.72 20.88 -28.62
CA SER A 357 71.57 21.08 -27.18
C SER A 357 71.49 22.56 -26.76
N GLY A 358 70.78 22.86 -25.66
CA GLY A 358 71.03 24.12 -24.94
C GLY A 358 69.91 24.63 -24.04
N ASN A 359 70.08 24.40 -22.74
CA ASN A 359 69.71 25.27 -21.62
C ASN A 359 68.31 25.94 -21.53
N ARG A 360 67.56 25.45 -20.53
CA ARG A 360 66.88 26.19 -19.44
C ARG A 360 65.91 27.32 -19.82
N ASN A 361 64.63 26.96 -19.69
CA ASN A 361 63.46 27.81 -19.70
C ASN A 361 63.48 28.89 -18.59
N PHE A 362 63.14 30.11 -18.99
CA PHE A 362 62.52 31.13 -18.14
C PHE A 362 61.23 31.61 -18.83
N VAL A 363 60.31 32.14 -18.02
CA VAL A 363 59.02 32.78 -18.36
C VAL A 363 57.76 31.89 -18.29
N ALA A 364 57.25 31.84 -17.05
CA ALA A 364 55.91 32.26 -16.64
C ALA A 364 54.66 31.65 -17.31
N ARG A 365 53.89 30.91 -16.50
CA ARG A 365 52.50 31.32 -16.20
C ARG A 365 52.04 30.76 -14.86
N SER A 366 51.55 31.69 -14.07
CA SER A 366 51.07 31.58 -12.70
C SER A 366 49.74 30.84 -12.57
N VAL A 367 49.73 29.92 -11.59
CA VAL A 367 48.74 29.77 -10.50
C VAL A 367 47.30 29.37 -10.88
N GLN A 368 46.99 28.09 -10.62
CA GLN A 368 45.76 27.75 -9.89
C GLN A 368 46.00 26.54 -8.97
N THR A 369 45.89 26.83 -7.68
CA THR A 369 46.29 26.05 -6.52
C THR A 369 45.29 24.94 -6.21
N PHE A 370 45.79 23.72 -6.04
CA PHE A 370 45.06 22.58 -5.48
C PHE A 370 45.70 22.21 -4.13
N ASN A 371 44.85 21.92 -3.15
CA ASN A 371 45.04 21.03 -2.00
C ASN A 371 45.79 21.46 -0.70
N VAL A 372 45.06 21.22 0.41
CA VAL A 372 45.48 20.50 1.64
C VAL A 372 46.23 21.25 2.75
N LEU A 373 45.66 21.19 3.96
CA LEU A 373 46.37 21.00 5.23
C LEU A 373 45.47 20.13 6.15
N CYS A 374 45.88 18.89 6.46
CA CYS A 374 46.60 18.46 7.68
C CYS A 374 45.71 18.58 8.94
N VAL A 375 45.41 17.55 9.73
CA VAL A 375 46.10 16.29 10.13
C VAL A 375 45.09 15.14 10.24
#